data_AF-A0A931TP54-F1
#
_entry.id   AF-A0A931TP54-F1
#
_cell.length_a   1.000
_cell.length_b   1.000
_cell.length_c   1.000
_cell.angle_alpha   90.00
_cell.angle_beta   90.00
_cell.angle_gamma   90.00
#
_symmetry.space_group_name_H-M   'P 1'
#
loop_
_entity.id
_entity.type
_entity.pdbx_description
1 polymer ?
#
loop_
_entity_poly.entity_id
_entity_poly.type
_entity_poly.pdbx_seq_one_letter_code
_entity_poly.pdbx_strand_id
1 'polypeptide(L)'
;MKTSINLLMVLLVMIPLNSIFSQKIIAVHNTDGSSAMYQHIDSAIYYAQDNAHVYISGGNFTVNDLIINKPLHVIGVGHHPDSSSATGITFLNGNVKVLNTASGGSLSGIYLTGNFYYGSDGLNQAVSNYTLQRCSINNMYLSYDGSSYNSSSLNSNISQNIIRGSVNGGDARGVILKNNIIVGGYHHLYFFTSAEISNNIFINGNYNDYITACTISNNIFLGGMNGNAIPNSSNNNIYHNNIYIGSALSEGGNGGLIVSNNLQMNAGEIFINQSGITFNYNHNYHLLSNVSSLILGLDGTEVGIYGGTFPYKDGAVPVNPHIQYKQIGNSTLSNGLLPVNIKVNAQEN
;
A
#
# COMPACT_ATOMS: atom_id res chain seq x y z
N MET A 1 -38.86 47.66 -48.63
CA MET A 1 -39.08 46.28 -48.12
C MET A 1 -37.77 45.77 -47.55
N LYS A 2 -37.65 45.77 -46.23
CA LYS A 2 -36.56 45.12 -45.48
C LYS A 2 -37.20 43.94 -44.76
N THR A 3 -36.72 42.72 -44.99
CA THR A 3 -36.75 41.67 -43.97
C THR A 3 -35.56 40.75 -44.20
N SER A 4 -34.63 40.90 -43.29
CA SER A 4 -33.36 40.23 -43.09
C SER A 4 -33.54 38.78 -42.59
N ILE A 5 -32.66 37.92 -43.10
CA ILE A 5 -31.90 36.85 -42.43
C ILE A 5 -32.44 36.41 -41.05
N ASN A 6 -32.78 35.12 -40.92
CA ASN A 6 -32.54 34.38 -39.68
C ASN A 6 -32.10 32.94 -39.98
N LEU A 7 -30.79 32.80 -39.95
CA LEU A 7 -30.01 31.58 -39.89
C LEU A 7 -30.41 30.82 -38.62
N LEU A 8 -31.07 29.67 -38.76
CA LEU A 8 -31.38 28.77 -37.66
C LEU A 8 -30.09 28.08 -37.19
N MET A 9 -29.26 28.79 -36.45
CA MET A 9 -28.15 28.21 -35.68
C MET A 9 -28.76 27.54 -34.46
N VAL A 10 -28.87 26.21 -34.51
CA VAL A 10 -29.10 25.37 -33.34
C VAL A 10 -27.88 25.51 -32.43
N LEU A 11 -27.94 26.42 -31.47
CA LEU A 11 -26.99 26.50 -30.37
C LEU A 11 -27.32 25.33 -29.43
N LEU A 12 -26.71 24.17 -29.69
CA LEU A 12 -26.57 23.10 -28.70
C LEU A 12 -25.75 23.68 -27.55
N VAL A 13 -26.43 24.22 -26.53
CA VAL A 13 -25.81 24.52 -25.25
C VAL A 13 -25.45 23.17 -24.64
N MET A 14 -24.23 22.70 -24.92
CA MET A 14 -23.51 21.77 -24.08
C MET A 14 -23.42 22.42 -22.71
N ILE A 15 -24.36 22.12 -21.82
CA ILE A 15 -24.19 22.36 -20.39
C ILE A 15 -22.97 21.52 -19.99
N PRO A 16 -21.82 22.10 -19.63
CA PRO A 16 -20.78 21.29 -19.03
C PRO A 16 -21.38 20.72 -17.74
N LEU A 17 -21.55 19.40 -17.71
CA LEU A 17 -21.63 18.64 -16.47
C LEU A 17 -20.37 19.01 -15.69
N ASN A 18 -20.48 20.01 -14.82
CA ASN A 18 -19.44 20.31 -13.86
C ASN A 18 -19.39 19.10 -12.93
N SER A 19 -18.55 18.12 -13.28
CA SER A 19 -18.02 17.18 -12.32
C SER A 19 -17.36 18.03 -11.24
N ILE A 20 -18.01 18.12 -10.09
CA ILE A 20 -17.52 18.82 -8.90
C ILE A 20 -16.22 18.10 -8.51
N PHE A 21 -15.09 18.59 -9.01
CA PHE A 21 -13.81 18.17 -8.48
C PHE A 21 -13.79 18.65 -7.02
N SER A 22 -13.69 17.69 -6.09
CA SER A 22 -13.38 18.00 -4.69
C SER A 22 -12.18 18.95 -4.68
N GLN A 23 -12.26 20.03 -3.91
CA GLN A 23 -11.10 20.91 -3.72
C GLN A 23 -9.96 20.05 -3.19
N LYS A 24 -8.81 20.09 -3.88
CA LYS A 24 -7.60 19.39 -3.45
C LYS A 24 -7.02 20.15 -2.27
N ILE A 25 -7.32 19.67 -1.08
CA ILE A 25 -6.91 20.30 0.17
C ILE A 25 -6.04 19.32 0.93
N ILE A 26 -4.98 19.85 1.52
CA ILE A 26 -4.15 19.16 2.50
C ILE A 26 -4.32 19.87 3.83
N ALA A 27 -4.78 19.16 4.86
CA ALA A 27 -4.87 19.68 6.21
C ALA A 27 -3.65 19.23 7.00
N VAL A 28 -2.95 20.17 7.63
CA VAL A 28 -1.91 19.87 8.60
C VAL A 28 -2.48 20.12 9.98
N HIS A 29 -2.36 19.14 10.86
CA HIS A 29 -2.66 19.25 12.27
C HIS A 29 -1.37 19.06 13.07
N ASN A 30 -0.87 20.16 13.64
CA ASN A 30 0.37 20.20 14.38
C ASN A 30 0.21 19.69 15.82
N THR A 31 1.32 19.34 16.43
CA THR A 31 1.37 18.80 17.79
C THR A 31 1.04 19.83 18.87
N ASP A 32 1.17 21.13 18.58
CA ASP A 32 0.70 22.23 19.41
C ASP A 32 -0.82 22.51 19.33
N GLY A 33 -1.55 21.72 18.51
CA GLY A 33 -2.98 21.85 18.27
C GLY A 33 -3.35 22.83 17.17
N SER A 34 -2.39 23.56 16.58
CA SER A 34 -2.66 24.43 15.43
C SER A 34 -3.00 23.61 14.18
N SER A 35 -3.86 24.17 13.33
CA SER A 35 -4.24 23.54 12.05
C SER A 35 -4.14 24.52 10.90
N ALA A 36 -3.67 24.07 9.75
CA ALA A 36 -3.55 24.88 8.54
C ALA A 36 -3.94 24.08 7.29
N MET A 37 -4.42 24.78 6.26
CA MET A 37 -4.85 24.19 4.99
C MET A 37 -3.90 24.60 3.86
N TYR A 38 -3.54 23.66 3.01
CA TYR A 38 -2.61 23.85 1.89
C TYR A 38 -3.20 23.29 0.59
N GLN A 39 -2.72 23.80 -0.54
CA GLN A 39 -3.04 23.28 -1.89
C GLN A 39 -1.90 22.44 -2.48
N HIS A 40 -0.70 22.52 -1.89
CA HIS A 40 0.50 21.83 -2.34
C HIS A 40 1.11 21.01 -1.20
N ILE A 41 1.45 19.75 -1.49
CA ILE A 41 1.94 18.80 -0.47
C ILE A 41 3.31 19.24 0.06
N ASP A 42 4.19 19.76 -0.80
CA ASP A 42 5.52 20.24 -0.38
C ASP A 42 5.41 21.37 0.64
N SER A 43 4.47 22.30 0.44
CA SER A 43 4.21 23.38 1.41
C SER A 43 3.65 22.83 2.73
N ALA A 44 2.71 21.87 2.67
CA ALA A 44 2.16 21.24 3.85
C ALA A 44 3.25 20.55 4.68
N ILE A 45 4.13 19.78 4.04
CA ILE A 45 5.27 19.12 4.69
C ILE A 45 6.25 20.15 5.24
N TYR A 46 6.57 21.20 4.47
CA TYR A 46 7.53 22.23 4.90
C TYR A 46 7.10 22.92 6.20
N TYR A 47 5.82 23.31 6.31
CA TYR A 47 5.29 24.03 7.47
C TYR A 47 4.80 23.15 8.61
N ALA A 48 4.64 21.83 8.40
CA ALA A 48 4.27 20.90 9.46
C ALA A 48 5.34 20.82 10.56
N GLN A 49 4.93 20.73 11.81
CA GLN A 49 5.83 20.42 12.93
C GLN A 49 6.21 18.93 12.92
N ASP A 50 7.29 18.58 13.62
CA ASP A 50 7.64 17.18 13.85
C ASP A 50 6.47 16.45 14.55
N ASN A 51 6.18 15.24 14.10
CA ASN A 51 5.06 14.39 14.53
C ASN A 51 3.67 14.94 14.20
N ALA A 52 3.57 15.96 13.35
CA ALA A 52 2.28 16.45 12.86
C ALA A 52 1.59 15.42 11.96
N HIS A 53 0.26 15.51 11.91
CA HIS A 53 -0.57 14.75 10.99
C HIS A 53 -0.85 15.57 9.73
N VAL A 54 -0.65 14.97 8.56
CA VAL A 54 -0.88 15.59 7.25
C VAL A 54 -1.94 14.80 6.52
N TYR A 55 -3.17 15.32 6.49
CA TYR A 55 -4.32 14.70 5.83
C TYR A 55 -4.44 15.20 4.40
N ILE A 56 -4.44 14.28 3.43
CA ILE A 56 -4.51 14.60 2.00
C ILE A 56 -5.89 14.18 1.50
N SER A 57 -6.66 15.11 0.94
CA SER A 57 -7.97 14.81 0.37
C SER A 57 -7.89 13.82 -0.80
N GLY A 58 -9.04 13.28 -1.21
CA GLY A 58 -9.14 12.59 -2.49
C GLY A 58 -8.83 13.54 -3.65
N GLY A 59 -8.13 13.05 -4.67
CA GLY A 59 -7.66 13.82 -5.81
C GLY A 59 -6.28 13.37 -6.32
N ASN A 60 -5.88 13.91 -7.46
CA ASN A 60 -4.56 13.68 -8.06
C ASN A 60 -3.60 14.85 -7.76
N PHE A 61 -2.50 14.54 -7.09
CA PHE A 61 -1.44 15.46 -6.71
C PHE A 61 -0.15 15.08 -7.42
N THR A 62 0.31 15.92 -8.35
CA THR A 62 1.62 15.74 -8.99
C THR A 62 2.71 16.19 -8.02
N VAL A 63 3.60 15.27 -7.67
CA VAL A 63 4.69 15.52 -6.71
C VAL A 63 6.09 15.31 -7.33
N ASN A 64 6.20 14.61 -8.45
CA ASN A 64 7.47 14.19 -9.06
C ASN A 64 8.35 13.38 -8.08
N ASP A 65 9.08 14.04 -7.18
CA ASP A 65 9.82 13.42 -6.07
C ASP A 65 9.42 14.13 -4.76
N LEU A 66 8.45 13.57 -4.04
CA LEU A 66 8.04 14.09 -2.74
C LEU A 66 9.08 13.72 -1.67
N ILE A 67 9.69 14.71 -1.02
CA ILE A 67 10.64 14.50 0.07
C ILE A 67 9.95 14.65 1.43
N ILE A 68 9.97 13.58 2.22
CA ILE A 68 9.55 13.59 3.63
C ILE A 68 10.82 13.58 4.48
N ASN A 69 11.10 14.70 5.14
CA ASN A 69 12.34 14.93 5.91
C ASN A 69 12.09 15.24 7.40
N LYS A 70 10.88 15.00 7.88
CA LYS A 70 10.47 15.13 9.28
C LYS A 70 9.59 13.95 9.65
N PRO A 71 9.51 13.54 10.92
CA PRO A 71 8.67 12.41 11.34
C PRO A 71 7.20 12.83 11.23
N LEU A 72 6.59 12.66 10.06
CA LEU A 72 5.21 13.08 9.80
C LEU A 72 4.30 11.86 9.70
N HIS A 73 3.03 12.03 10.07
CA HIS A 73 1.98 11.04 9.85
C HIS A 73 1.10 11.47 8.67
N VAL A 74 1.46 11.00 7.48
CA VAL A 74 0.80 11.37 6.22
C VAL A 74 -0.33 10.37 5.92
N ILE A 75 -1.55 10.88 5.74
CA ILE A 75 -2.78 10.09 5.65
C ILE A 75 -3.60 10.57 4.45
N GLY A 76 -3.71 9.74 3.41
CA GLY A 76 -4.67 9.91 2.33
C GLY A 76 -6.06 9.37 2.68
N VAL A 77 -7.03 9.50 1.78
CA VAL A 77 -8.38 8.96 1.97
C VAL A 77 -8.55 7.50 1.53
N GLY A 78 -7.51 6.89 0.96
CA GLY A 78 -7.51 5.52 0.47
C GLY A 78 -7.14 5.42 -1.01
N HIS A 79 -6.88 4.18 -1.45
CA HIS A 79 -6.51 3.84 -2.84
C HIS A 79 -7.50 2.90 -3.54
N HIS A 80 -8.47 2.35 -2.82
CA HIS A 80 -9.46 1.45 -3.41
C HIS A 80 -10.58 2.24 -4.08
N PRO A 81 -10.84 2.05 -5.39
CA PRO A 81 -11.82 2.83 -6.13
C PRO A 81 -13.23 2.83 -5.52
N ASP A 82 -13.74 1.66 -5.15
CA ASP A 82 -15.10 1.54 -4.61
C ASP A 82 -15.23 2.10 -3.19
N SER A 83 -14.29 1.74 -2.31
CA SER A 83 -14.36 2.14 -0.90
C SER A 83 -14.10 3.63 -0.68
N SER A 84 -13.35 4.27 -1.59
CA SER A 84 -13.12 5.72 -1.57
C SER A 84 -14.04 6.47 -2.55
N SER A 85 -15.12 5.85 -3.06
CA SER A 85 -16.03 6.47 -4.05
C SER A 85 -16.62 7.82 -3.60
N ALA A 86 -16.94 7.96 -2.30
CA ALA A 86 -17.48 9.21 -1.74
C ALA A 86 -16.49 10.38 -1.75
N THR A 87 -15.18 10.10 -1.71
CA THR A 87 -14.12 11.12 -1.62
C THR A 87 -13.26 11.20 -2.88
N GLY A 88 -13.32 10.19 -3.76
CA GLY A 88 -12.23 9.85 -4.66
C GLY A 88 -11.06 9.24 -3.89
N ILE A 89 -10.06 8.73 -4.61
CA ILE A 89 -8.83 8.19 -4.01
C ILE A 89 -7.74 9.27 -3.95
N THR A 90 -6.79 9.14 -3.02
CA THR A 90 -5.60 10.00 -2.97
C THR A 90 -4.52 9.45 -3.91
N PHE A 91 -4.36 10.09 -5.06
CA PHE A 91 -3.29 9.80 -6.01
C PHE A 91 -2.09 10.73 -5.78
N LEU A 92 -0.93 10.16 -5.50
CA LEU A 92 0.35 10.85 -5.61
C LEU A 92 1.01 10.45 -6.93
N ASN A 93 1.14 11.41 -7.84
CA ASN A 93 1.78 11.19 -9.13
C ASN A 93 3.26 11.56 -9.08
N GLY A 94 4.10 10.54 -8.92
CA GLY A 94 5.55 10.67 -8.69
C GLY A 94 6.06 9.60 -7.72
N ASN A 95 7.25 9.82 -7.18
CA ASN A 95 7.88 9.03 -6.14
C ASN A 95 7.70 9.70 -4.77
N VAL A 96 7.86 8.90 -3.72
CA VAL A 96 8.01 9.38 -2.34
C VAL A 96 9.37 8.93 -1.83
N LYS A 97 10.12 9.86 -1.24
CA LYS A 97 11.44 9.64 -0.65
C LYS A 97 11.39 10.05 0.81
N VAL A 98 11.59 9.09 1.70
CA VAL A 98 11.62 9.30 3.16
C VAL A 98 13.07 9.37 3.60
N LEU A 99 13.50 10.48 4.20
CA LEU A 99 14.88 10.64 4.66
C LEU A 99 15.06 10.10 6.08
N ASN A 100 16.30 9.85 6.50
CA ASN A 100 16.63 9.41 7.85
C ASN A 100 16.05 10.30 8.97
N THR A 101 15.93 11.61 8.75
CA THR A 101 15.29 12.57 9.66
C THR A 101 13.78 12.38 9.80
N ALA A 102 13.15 11.57 8.95
CA ALA A 102 11.73 11.22 9.02
C ALA A 102 11.46 9.87 9.73
N SER A 103 12.48 9.28 10.35
CA SER A 103 12.33 8.08 11.19
C SER A 103 11.24 8.25 12.25
N GLY A 104 10.41 7.21 12.47
CA GLY A 104 9.23 7.27 13.34
C GLY A 104 7.95 7.80 12.69
N GLY A 105 8.03 8.30 11.45
CA GLY A 105 6.86 8.74 10.67
C GLY A 105 6.02 7.60 10.10
N SER A 106 4.94 7.96 9.40
CA SER A 106 4.09 7.00 8.71
C SER A 106 3.47 7.54 7.42
N LEU A 107 3.18 6.64 6.47
CA LEU A 107 2.42 6.92 5.26
C LEU A 107 1.26 5.93 5.12
N SER A 108 0.05 6.43 4.90
CA SER A 108 -1.12 5.56 4.73
C SER A 108 -2.18 6.08 3.76
N GLY A 109 -2.97 5.17 3.19
CA GLY A 109 -4.17 5.52 2.44
C GLY A 109 -3.91 6.16 1.08
N ILE A 110 -2.80 5.82 0.42
CA ILE A 110 -2.35 6.51 -0.81
C ILE A 110 -2.18 5.53 -1.96
N TYR A 111 -2.61 5.94 -3.15
CA TYR A 111 -2.18 5.37 -4.42
C TYR A 111 -0.97 6.15 -4.93
N LEU A 112 0.21 5.55 -4.91
CA LEU A 112 1.45 6.14 -5.43
C LEU A 112 1.71 5.59 -6.83
N THR A 113 1.76 6.45 -7.86
CA THR A 113 1.99 6.00 -9.24
C THR A 113 3.43 5.50 -9.43
N GLY A 114 4.40 6.18 -8.82
CA GLY A 114 5.81 5.81 -8.80
C GLY A 114 6.20 4.99 -7.59
N ASN A 115 7.49 5.08 -7.24
CA ASN A 115 8.13 4.22 -6.26
C ASN A 115 8.27 4.90 -4.90
N PHE A 116 8.36 4.08 -3.85
CA PHE A 116 8.65 4.51 -2.49
C PHE A 116 10.11 4.18 -2.15
N TYR A 117 10.85 5.16 -1.62
CA TYR A 117 12.27 5.04 -1.31
C TYR A 117 12.58 5.47 0.12
N TYR A 118 13.62 4.86 0.70
CA TYR A 118 14.37 5.44 1.80
C TYR A 118 15.59 6.19 1.30
N GLY A 119 15.68 7.47 1.61
CA GLY A 119 16.73 8.37 1.15
C GLY A 119 16.48 8.94 -0.25
N SER A 120 17.13 10.07 -0.50
CA SER A 120 17.38 10.59 -1.84
C SER A 120 18.77 10.21 -2.36
N ASP A 121 19.64 9.78 -1.45
CA ASP A 121 21.02 9.37 -1.69
C ASP A 121 21.50 8.44 -0.56
N GLY A 122 22.73 7.94 -0.68
CA GLY A 122 23.30 7.00 0.29
C GLY A 122 23.56 7.57 1.69
N LEU A 123 23.58 8.89 1.87
CA LEU A 123 23.87 9.52 3.17
C LEU A 123 22.63 9.67 4.05
N ASN A 124 21.42 9.62 3.47
CA ASN A 124 20.16 9.85 4.17
C ASN A 124 19.15 8.70 4.05
N GLN A 125 19.59 7.52 3.63
CA GLN A 125 18.75 6.33 3.48
C GLN A 125 18.50 5.52 4.77
N ALA A 126 19.18 5.84 5.88
CA ALA A 126 19.06 5.11 7.15
C ALA A 126 17.77 5.50 7.89
N VAL A 127 16.63 5.00 7.44
CA VAL A 127 15.30 5.28 8.02
C VAL A 127 14.94 4.20 9.02
N SER A 128 14.48 4.59 10.20
CA SER A 128 14.10 3.65 11.27
C SER A 128 12.67 3.86 11.76
N ASN A 129 12.03 2.78 12.19
CA ASN A 129 10.70 2.79 12.84
C ASN A 129 9.60 3.47 11.98
N TYR A 130 9.68 3.37 10.65
CA TYR A 130 8.69 3.97 9.77
C TYR A 130 7.56 2.98 9.48
N THR A 131 6.33 3.49 9.42
CA THR A 131 5.15 2.67 9.09
C THR A 131 4.60 3.00 7.71
N LEU A 132 4.51 2.00 6.83
CA LEU A 132 3.74 2.10 5.59
C LEU A 132 2.55 1.15 5.66
N GLN A 133 1.34 1.71 5.59
CA GLN A 133 0.14 0.89 5.69
C GLN A 133 -0.98 1.29 4.74
N ARG A 134 -1.73 0.31 4.22
CA ARG A 134 -2.91 0.55 3.39
C ARG A 134 -2.64 1.52 2.24
N CYS A 135 -1.51 1.30 1.56
CA CYS A 135 -1.12 2.01 0.35
C CYS A 135 -1.10 1.07 -0.85
N SER A 136 -1.30 1.63 -2.05
CA SER A 136 -1.02 0.97 -3.33
C SER A 136 0.16 1.65 -3.99
N ILE A 137 1.33 1.02 -3.96
CA ILE A 137 2.60 1.58 -4.44
C ILE A 137 3.13 0.81 -5.65
N ASN A 138 4.02 1.40 -6.44
CA ASN A 138 4.67 0.67 -7.53
C ASN A 138 5.76 -0.27 -6.99
N ASN A 139 7.02 0.16 -6.95
CA ASN A 139 8.09 -0.54 -6.24
C ASN A 139 8.35 0.07 -4.87
N MET A 140 8.90 -0.73 -3.97
CA MET A 140 9.40 -0.31 -2.68
C MET A 140 10.91 -0.55 -2.59
N TYR A 141 11.63 0.45 -2.14
CA TYR A 141 13.06 0.38 -1.87
C TYR A 141 13.33 0.91 -0.47
N LEU A 142 13.78 0.04 0.44
CA LEU A 142 14.25 0.43 1.78
C LEU A 142 15.73 0.86 1.73
N SER A 143 16.09 1.53 0.62
CA SER A 143 17.35 2.14 0.26
C SER A 143 17.11 3.18 -0.84
N TYR A 144 18.09 4.03 -1.16
CA TYR A 144 17.85 5.16 -2.08
C TYR A 144 17.78 4.75 -3.56
N ASP A 145 18.37 3.61 -3.91
CA ASP A 145 18.50 3.13 -5.29
C ASP A 145 17.93 1.72 -5.51
N GLY A 146 17.59 0.98 -4.45
CA GLY A 146 17.18 -0.42 -4.59
C GLY A 146 18.32 -1.37 -4.97
N SER A 147 19.58 -0.97 -4.75
CA SER A 147 20.74 -1.84 -4.96
C SER A 147 21.81 -1.69 -3.88
N SER A 148 21.68 -0.69 -3.02
CA SER A 148 22.59 -0.45 -1.92
C SER A 148 22.40 -1.51 -0.84
N TYR A 149 23.40 -2.37 -0.73
CA TYR A 149 23.68 -3.16 0.46
C TYR A 149 24.03 -2.19 1.58
N ASN A 150 23.54 -2.44 2.79
CA ASN A 150 23.79 -1.63 3.99
C ASN A 150 23.04 -0.29 4.07
N SER A 151 21.73 -0.27 3.82
CA SER A 151 20.91 0.92 4.10
C SER A 151 20.94 1.33 5.58
N SER A 152 21.32 0.41 6.48
CA SER A 152 21.27 0.57 7.94
C SER A 152 19.86 0.94 8.46
N SER A 153 18.82 0.74 7.65
CA SER A 153 17.43 0.99 8.04
C SER A 153 16.93 -0.09 8.99
N LEU A 154 16.10 0.29 9.96
CA LEU A 154 15.68 -0.61 11.04
C LEU A 154 14.17 -0.57 11.29
N ASN A 155 13.60 -1.70 11.69
CA ASN A 155 12.31 -1.79 12.38
C ASN A 155 11.13 -1.13 11.63
N SER A 156 11.13 -1.20 10.30
CA SER A 156 10.01 -0.69 9.50
C SER A 156 8.82 -1.66 9.55
N ASN A 157 7.61 -1.12 9.70
CA ASN A 157 6.37 -1.89 9.65
C ASN A 157 5.66 -1.61 8.32
N ILE A 158 5.60 -2.63 7.46
CA ILE A 158 5.00 -2.55 6.13
C ILE A 158 3.83 -3.51 6.12
N SER A 159 2.61 -2.97 6.21
CA SER A 159 1.43 -3.81 6.40
C SER A 159 0.19 -3.40 5.60
N GLN A 160 -0.62 -4.38 5.22
CA GLN A 160 -1.90 -4.14 4.55
C GLN A 160 -1.78 -3.36 3.23
N ASN A 161 -0.64 -3.43 2.53
CA ASN A 161 -0.40 -2.72 1.29
C ASN A 161 -0.66 -3.60 0.06
N ILE A 162 -0.85 -2.94 -1.08
CA ILE A 162 -0.67 -3.54 -2.41
C ILE A 162 0.63 -2.99 -2.98
N ILE A 163 1.61 -3.86 -3.15
CA ILE A 163 2.90 -3.51 -3.77
C ILE A 163 2.88 -4.09 -5.17
N ARG A 164 2.71 -3.22 -6.17
CA ARG A 164 2.45 -3.61 -7.56
C ARG A 164 3.72 -4.06 -8.30
N GLY A 165 4.88 -3.79 -7.73
CA GLY A 165 6.20 -4.22 -8.20
C GLY A 165 6.98 -4.93 -7.10
N SER A 166 8.31 -4.84 -7.16
CA SER A 166 9.22 -5.52 -6.23
C SER A 166 9.35 -4.80 -4.88
N VAL A 167 9.70 -5.56 -3.85
CA VAL A 167 10.15 -5.02 -2.56
C VAL A 167 11.65 -5.30 -2.39
N ASN A 168 12.43 -4.23 -2.28
CA ASN A 168 13.84 -4.30 -1.96
C ASN A 168 14.09 -3.84 -0.53
N GLY A 169 14.67 -4.72 0.28
CA GLY A 169 14.97 -4.46 1.67
C GLY A 169 16.26 -3.66 1.89
N GLY A 170 17.19 -3.57 0.93
CA GLY A 170 18.44 -2.82 1.09
C GLY A 170 19.27 -3.23 2.32
N ASP A 171 19.18 -4.50 2.73
CA ASP A 171 19.69 -5.03 4.01
C ASP A 171 19.10 -4.37 5.27
N ALA A 172 17.92 -3.75 5.17
CA ALA A 172 17.18 -3.29 6.32
C ALA A 172 16.88 -4.47 7.26
N ARG A 173 16.97 -4.20 8.57
CA ARG A 173 16.85 -5.23 9.62
C ARG A 173 15.64 -4.99 10.51
N GLY A 174 15.08 -6.08 11.05
CA GLY A 174 13.89 -6.00 11.90
C GLY A 174 12.64 -5.53 11.14
N VAL A 175 12.65 -5.62 9.81
CA VAL A 175 11.47 -5.25 9.01
C VAL A 175 10.36 -6.26 9.28
N ILE A 176 9.15 -5.76 9.51
CA ILE A 176 7.92 -6.55 9.58
C ILE A 176 7.16 -6.28 8.29
N LEU A 177 7.11 -7.29 7.41
CA LEU A 177 6.38 -7.25 6.15
C LEU A 177 5.19 -8.20 6.27
N LYS A 178 3.99 -7.67 6.54
CA LYS A 178 2.82 -8.50 6.83
C LYS A 178 1.50 -8.10 6.20
N ASN A 179 0.64 -9.07 5.90
CA ASN A 179 -0.70 -8.81 5.36
C ASN A 179 -0.69 -8.00 4.06
N ASN A 180 0.37 -8.10 3.24
CA ASN A 180 0.48 -7.39 1.98
C ASN A 180 0.15 -8.30 0.80
N ILE A 181 -0.36 -7.71 -0.28
CA ILE A 181 -0.36 -8.32 -1.60
C ILE A 181 0.83 -7.77 -2.38
N ILE A 182 1.76 -8.63 -2.76
CA ILE A 182 2.99 -8.28 -3.47
C ILE A 182 2.93 -8.91 -4.85
N VAL A 183 2.71 -8.09 -5.87
CA VAL A 183 2.60 -8.53 -7.26
C VAL A 183 3.97 -8.77 -7.89
N GLY A 184 5.03 -8.16 -7.35
CA GLY A 184 6.37 -8.36 -7.88
C GLY A 184 6.54 -7.90 -9.33
N GLY A 185 7.79 -7.95 -9.77
CA GLY A 185 8.13 -7.88 -11.18
C GLY A 185 9.05 -9.04 -11.50
N TYR A 186 10.31 -8.73 -11.79
CA TYR A 186 11.34 -9.75 -11.87
C TYR A 186 11.58 -10.44 -10.51
N HIS A 187 11.59 -9.66 -9.42
CA HIS A 187 11.68 -10.16 -8.04
C HIS A 187 10.39 -9.89 -7.25
N HIS A 188 10.11 -10.70 -6.25
CA HIS A 188 9.16 -10.37 -5.17
C HIS A 188 9.88 -9.62 -4.06
N LEU A 189 10.89 -10.28 -3.49
CA LEU A 189 11.70 -9.80 -2.39
C LEU A 189 13.18 -9.81 -2.77
N TYR A 190 13.92 -8.79 -2.31
CA TYR A 190 15.35 -8.69 -2.55
C TYR A 190 16.07 -8.03 -1.36
N PHE A 191 17.22 -8.54 -0.92
CA PHE A 191 18.06 -7.95 0.15
C PHE A 191 17.35 -7.71 1.49
N PHE A 192 16.80 -8.77 2.08
CA PHE A 192 16.25 -8.72 3.43
C PHE A 192 17.16 -9.44 4.42
N THR A 193 17.39 -8.83 5.58
CA THR A 193 18.16 -9.44 6.67
C THR A 193 17.39 -9.37 7.98
N SER A 194 17.24 -10.49 8.69
CA SER A 194 16.57 -10.50 10.01
C SER A 194 15.17 -9.87 10.00
N ALA A 195 14.36 -10.20 8.99
CA ALA A 195 13.00 -9.71 8.83
C ALA A 195 11.95 -10.77 9.21
N GLU A 196 10.76 -10.30 9.57
CA GLU A 196 9.56 -11.11 9.67
C GLU A 196 8.71 -10.88 8.42
N ILE A 197 8.46 -11.94 7.67
CA ILE A 197 7.69 -11.92 6.43
C ILE A 197 6.51 -12.88 6.60
N SER A 198 5.37 -12.33 7.01
CA SER A 198 4.24 -13.12 7.47
C SER A 198 2.92 -12.75 6.81
N ASN A 199 2.05 -13.73 6.55
CA ASN A 199 0.67 -13.45 6.13
C ASN A 199 0.56 -12.62 4.83
N ASN A 200 1.49 -12.76 3.89
CA ASN A 200 1.44 -12.06 2.60
C ASN A 200 0.93 -12.98 1.48
N ILE A 201 0.42 -12.38 0.40
CA ILE A 201 0.16 -13.05 -0.86
C ILE A 201 1.13 -12.51 -1.91
N PHE A 202 1.91 -13.39 -2.52
CA PHE A 202 2.86 -13.08 -3.57
C PHE A 202 2.32 -13.56 -4.92
N ILE A 203 2.14 -12.66 -5.89
CA ILE A 203 1.55 -12.95 -7.22
C ILE A 203 2.61 -12.68 -8.28
N ASN A 204 2.71 -13.39 -9.41
CA ASN A 204 3.50 -12.98 -10.61
C ASN A 204 5.03 -12.73 -10.53
N GLY A 205 5.70 -12.95 -9.39
CA GLY A 205 7.15 -12.76 -9.28
C GLY A 205 7.93 -14.04 -9.56
N ASN A 206 9.19 -13.89 -9.97
CA ASN A 206 10.02 -15.04 -10.34
C ASN A 206 11.00 -15.47 -9.23
N TYR A 207 11.48 -14.54 -8.39
CA TYR A 207 12.55 -14.81 -7.42
C TYR A 207 12.44 -13.99 -6.11
N ASN A 208 12.76 -14.61 -4.98
CA ASN A 208 13.10 -13.99 -3.68
C ASN A 208 14.61 -14.06 -3.37
N ASP A 209 15.42 -13.06 -3.67
CA ASP A 209 16.88 -13.23 -3.67
C ASP A 209 17.61 -12.46 -2.54
N TYR A 210 18.75 -13.00 -2.08
CA TYR A 210 19.54 -12.49 -0.94
C TYR A 210 18.69 -12.23 0.30
N ILE A 211 17.87 -13.21 0.68
CA ILE A 211 17.10 -13.17 1.93
C ILE A 211 17.87 -13.95 2.99
N THR A 212 18.23 -13.30 4.09
CA THR A 212 19.08 -13.90 5.13
C THR A 212 18.50 -13.76 6.53
N ALA A 213 18.57 -14.84 7.32
CA ALA A 213 18.15 -14.85 8.73
C ALA A 213 16.70 -14.37 8.96
N CYS A 214 15.82 -14.54 7.98
CA CYS A 214 14.43 -14.12 8.04
C CYS A 214 13.50 -15.26 8.47
N THR A 215 12.37 -14.90 9.10
CA THR A 215 11.26 -15.82 9.33
C THR A 215 10.19 -15.57 8.28
N ILE A 216 9.87 -16.60 7.50
CA ILE A 216 8.93 -16.55 6.38
C ILE A 216 7.77 -17.49 6.68
N SER A 217 6.63 -16.95 7.10
CA SER A 217 5.53 -17.77 7.61
C SER A 217 4.14 -17.36 7.12
N ASN A 218 3.21 -18.32 7.06
CA ASN A 218 1.80 -18.05 6.76
C ASN A 218 1.58 -17.32 5.42
N ASN A 219 2.50 -17.42 4.45
CA ASN A 219 2.38 -16.72 3.17
C ASN A 219 1.82 -17.64 2.07
N ILE A 220 1.30 -17.03 1.01
CA ILE A 220 0.82 -17.74 -0.18
C ILE A 220 1.59 -17.23 -1.41
N PHE A 221 2.23 -18.11 -2.15
CA PHE A 221 3.03 -17.80 -3.34
C PHE A 221 2.35 -18.33 -4.60
N LEU A 222 1.75 -17.43 -5.39
CA LEU A 222 1.05 -17.72 -6.64
C LEU A 222 1.91 -17.59 -7.91
N GLY A 223 3.09 -16.98 -7.82
CA GLY A 223 4.05 -16.84 -8.92
C GLY A 223 5.45 -17.22 -8.45
N GLY A 224 6.15 -18.03 -9.25
CA GLY A 224 7.48 -18.58 -8.92
C GLY A 224 7.78 -19.87 -9.70
N MET A 225 7.60 -19.85 -11.03
CA MET A 225 7.64 -21.02 -11.91
C MET A 225 9.05 -21.38 -12.43
N ASN A 226 10.08 -21.36 -11.58
CA ASN A 226 11.38 -21.98 -11.90
C ASN A 226 11.91 -22.89 -10.77
N GLY A 227 11.01 -23.48 -10.00
CA GLY A 227 11.29 -24.70 -9.24
C GLY A 227 11.67 -24.51 -7.77
N ASN A 228 12.05 -23.31 -7.32
CA ASN A 228 12.39 -23.06 -5.92
C ASN A 228 11.82 -21.73 -5.44
N ALA A 229 10.96 -21.75 -4.41
CA ALA A 229 10.53 -20.52 -3.75
C ALA A 229 11.65 -19.85 -2.92
N ILE A 230 12.85 -20.47 -2.89
CA ILE A 230 14.08 -19.98 -2.27
C ILE A 230 15.18 -19.93 -3.35
N PRO A 231 15.45 -18.75 -3.89
CA PRO A 231 16.60 -18.50 -4.76
C PRO A 231 17.95 -18.79 -4.12
N ASN A 232 18.87 -19.15 -5.01
CA ASN A 232 20.31 -19.20 -4.77
C ASN A 232 20.76 -17.93 -4.03
N SER A 233 21.62 -18.04 -3.01
CA SER A 233 22.13 -16.93 -2.18
C SER A 233 21.26 -16.48 -1.00
N SER A 234 20.11 -17.11 -0.76
CA SER A 234 19.36 -16.95 0.49
C SER A 234 19.85 -17.93 1.57
N ASN A 235 20.06 -17.44 2.81
CA ASN A 235 20.73 -18.20 3.86
C ASN A 235 20.02 -18.11 5.22
N ASN A 236 20.06 -19.18 6.02
CA ASN A 236 19.63 -19.18 7.43
C ASN A 236 18.18 -18.71 7.67
N ASN A 237 17.28 -18.89 6.69
CA ASN A 237 15.87 -18.52 6.83
C ASN A 237 15.07 -19.65 7.47
N ILE A 238 13.94 -19.31 8.08
CA ILE A 238 13.02 -20.28 8.68
C ILE A 238 11.66 -20.20 7.99
N TYR A 239 11.13 -21.34 7.54
CA TYR A 239 9.90 -21.42 6.75
C TYR A 239 8.80 -22.23 7.47
N HIS A 240 7.63 -21.63 7.65
CA HIS A 240 6.48 -22.26 8.30
C HIS A 240 5.15 -21.95 7.60
N ASN A 241 4.31 -22.97 7.43
CA ASN A 241 2.90 -22.79 7.10
C ASN A 241 2.66 -21.94 5.84
N ASN A 242 3.52 -22.05 4.84
CA ASN A 242 3.34 -21.34 3.57
C ASN A 242 2.66 -22.24 2.52
N ILE A 243 1.90 -21.64 1.61
CA ILE A 243 1.33 -22.32 0.43
C ILE A 243 2.10 -21.89 -0.83
N TYR A 244 2.44 -22.85 -1.68
CA TYR A 244 3.15 -22.64 -2.94
C TYR A 244 2.37 -23.24 -4.12
N ILE A 245 2.33 -22.51 -5.23
CA ILE A 245 1.96 -23.08 -6.54
C ILE A 245 3.22 -23.63 -7.21
N GLY A 246 3.17 -24.88 -7.66
CA GLY A 246 4.33 -25.56 -8.25
C GLY A 246 5.16 -26.29 -7.20
N SER A 247 6.41 -26.67 -7.49
CA SER A 247 7.21 -27.52 -6.62
C SER A 247 7.43 -26.93 -5.22
N ALA A 248 7.19 -27.75 -4.20
CA ALA A 248 7.49 -27.42 -2.81
C ALA A 248 8.97 -27.04 -2.61
N LEU A 249 9.25 -26.36 -1.49
CA LEU A 249 10.61 -26.07 -1.03
C LEU A 249 11.42 -27.37 -0.93
N SER A 250 12.36 -27.63 -1.84
CA SER A 250 13.18 -28.84 -1.76
C SER A 250 14.25 -28.74 -0.67
N GLU A 251 14.80 -27.55 -0.42
CA GLU A 251 15.82 -27.28 0.59
C GLU A 251 15.69 -25.82 1.06
N GLY A 252 15.80 -25.53 2.36
CA GLY A 252 15.56 -24.20 2.97
C GLY A 252 16.53 -23.07 2.54
N GLY A 253 17.27 -23.25 1.45
CA GLY A 253 18.50 -22.51 1.17
C GLY A 253 19.66 -23.01 2.03
N ASN A 254 20.83 -22.40 1.88
CA ASN A 254 22.01 -22.81 2.65
C ASN A 254 21.83 -22.44 4.14
N GLY A 255 21.85 -23.45 5.00
CA GLY A 255 21.61 -23.30 6.44
C GLY A 255 20.18 -22.92 6.84
N GLY A 256 19.24 -22.85 5.89
CA GLY A 256 17.85 -22.56 6.20
C GLY A 256 17.07 -23.80 6.63
N LEU A 257 16.04 -23.57 7.45
CA LEU A 257 15.27 -24.61 8.10
C LEU A 257 13.82 -24.57 7.58
N ILE A 258 13.40 -25.66 6.94
CA ILE A 258 11.99 -25.92 6.63
C ILE A 258 11.41 -26.67 7.83
N VAL A 259 10.56 -26.02 8.62
CA VAL A 259 10.10 -26.60 9.89
C VAL A 259 8.77 -27.33 9.74
N SER A 260 7.70 -26.63 9.33
CA SER A 260 6.33 -27.17 9.46
C SER A 260 5.36 -26.72 8.38
N ASN A 261 4.47 -27.64 7.99
CA ASN A 261 3.23 -27.45 7.23
C ASN A 261 3.30 -26.55 5.98
N ASN A 262 4.41 -26.59 5.25
CA ASN A 262 4.49 -25.94 3.94
C ASN A 262 3.80 -26.83 2.90
N LEU A 263 2.82 -26.29 2.19
CA LEU A 263 1.97 -27.03 1.27
C LEU A 263 2.18 -26.61 -0.18
N GLN A 264 2.05 -27.59 -1.07
CA GLN A 264 1.99 -27.38 -2.50
C GLN A 264 0.55 -27.57 -2.98
N MET A 265 0.04 -26.62 -3.75
CA MET A 265 -1.36 -26.61 -4.22
C MET A 265 -1.46 -26.08 -5.65
N ASN A 266 -2.57 -26.38 -6.34
CA ASN A 266 -2.84 -25.76 -7.63
C ASN A 266 -3.48 -24.37 -7.45
N ALA A 267 -3.26 -23.48 -8.41
CA ALA A 267 -3.75 -22.09 -8.34
C ALA A 267 -5.25 -21.98 -8.07
N GLY A 268 -6.05 -22.79 -8.78
CA GLY A 268 -7.51 -22.78 -8.68
C GLY A 268 -8.09 -23.42 -7.43
N GLU A 269 -7.25 -23.99 -6.56
CA GLU A 269 -7.69 -24.68 -5.34
C GLU A 269 -7.52 -23.83 -4.08
N ILE A 270 -6.87 -22.66 -4.17
CA ILE A 270 -6.46 -21.89 -3.00
C ILE A 270 -7.57 -20.92 -2.58
N PHE A 271 -8.00 -20.04 -3.48
CA PHE A 271 -8.86 -18.91 -3.17
C PHE A 271 -10.28 -19.06 -3.71
N ILE A 272 -11.22 -18.34 -3.09
CA ILE A 272 -12.61 -18.23 -3.56
C ILE A 272 -12.68 -17.69 -5.00
N ASN A 273 -11.91 -16.63 -5.30
CA ASN A 273 -11.94 -16.00 -6.62
C ASN A 273 -10.58 -15.36 -6.97
N GLN A 274 -9.54 -16.18 -7.06
CA GLN A 274 -8.25 -15.83 -7.66
C GLN A 274 -7.48 -17.11 -8.04
N SER A 275 -7.00 -17.18 -9.28
CA SER A 275 -6.13 -18.28 -9.75
C SER A 275 -5.06 -17.82 -10.74
N GLY A 276 -5.01 -16.52 -11.05
CA GLY A 276 -4.11 -15.95 -12.04
C GLY A 276 -2.90 -15.26 -11.42
N ILE A 277 -2.04 -14.76 -12.31
CA ILE A 277 -0.83 -13.99 -11.98
C ILE A 277 -1.08 -12.46 -12.06
N THR A 278 -2.31 -12.01 -11.89
CA THR A 278 -2.64 -10.59 -11.94
C THR A 278 -3.47 -10.21 -10.74
N PHE A 279 -3.06 -9.16 -10.06
CA PHE A 279 -3.84 -8.57 -8.99
C PHE A 279 -5.08 -7.87 -9.55
N ASN A 280 -6.19 -8.03 -8.85
CA ASN A 280 -7.46 -7.35 -9.14
C ASN A 280 -8.19 -7.06 -7.83
N TYR A 281 -8.73 -5.86 -7.69
CA TYR A 281 -9.55 -5.44 -6.54
C TYR A 281 -10.87 -6.21 -6.44
N ASN A 282 -11.39 -6.73 -7.56
CA ASN A 282 -12.67 -7.46 -7.59
C ASN A 282 -12.53 -8.95 -7.23
N HIS A 283 -11.31 -9.41 -6.98
CA HIS A 283 -11.03 -10.80 -6.61
C HIS A 283 -11.24 -11.00 -5.10
N ASN A 284 -11.64 -12.22 -4.73
CA ASN A 284 -11.79 -12.61 -3.34
C ASN A 284 -10.61 -13.53 -2.96
N TYR A 285 -9.74 -13.01 -2.11
CA TYR A 285 -8.50 -13.66 -1.68
C TYR A 285 -8.66 -14.47 -0.38
N HIS A 286 -9.89 -14.67 0.12
CA HIS A 286 -10.12 -15.65 1.17
C HIS A 286 -9.87 -17.06 0.64
N LEU A 287 -9.36 -17.92 1.52
CA LEU A 287 -9.16 -19.33 1.21
C LEU A 287 -10.49 -20.06 0.98
N LEU A 288 -10.48 -21.06 0.09
CA LEU A 288 -11.56 -22.03 0.02
C LEU A 288 -11.62 -22.84 1.33
N SER A 289 -12.83 -23.22 1.73
CA SER A 289 -13.09 -23.89 3.03
C SER A 289 -12.24 -25.15 3.28
N ASN A 290 -11.97 -25.94 2.23
CA ASN A 290 -11.09 -27.10 2.32
C ASN A 290 -9.65 -26.71 2.64
N VAL A 291 -9.17 -25.58 2.12
CA VAL A 291 -7.81 -25.08 2.35
C VAL A 291 -7.68 -24.47 3.74
N SER A 292 -8.64 -23.63 4.15
CA SER A 292 -8.64 -23.03 5.49
C SER A 292 -8.69 -24.09 6.60
N SER A 293 -9.20 -25.29 6.33
CA SER A 293 -9.19 -26.42 7.26
C SER A 293 -7.90 -27.24 7.25
N LEU A 294 -7.11 -27.16 6.18
CA LEU A 294 -5.90 -27.94 5.97
C LEU A 294 -4.66 -27.26 6.56
N ILE A 295 -4.62 -25.93 6.49
CA ILE A 295 -3.48 -25.12 6.95
C ILE A 295 -3.96 -23.88 7.68
N LEU A 296 -3.44 -23.70 8.88
CA LEU A 296 -3.60 -22.52 9.71
C LEU A 296 -2.24 -21.87 9.93
N GLY A 297 -2.27 -20.57 10.16
CA GLY A 297 -1.12 -19.82 10.62
C GLY A 297 -0.65 -20.32 11.99
N LEU A 298 0.58 -19.97 12.37
CA LEU A 298 1.14 -20.30 13.68
C LEU A 298 0.31 -19.79 14.87
N ASP A 299 -0.52 -18.78 14.64
CA ASP A 299 -1.45 -18.19 15.59
C ASP A 299 -2.87 -18.80 15.54
N GLY A 300 -3.07 -19.83 14.70
CA GLY A 300 -4.37 -20.49 14.49
C GLY A 300 -5.32 -19.75 13.54
N THR A 301 -4.90 -18.63 12.94
CA THR A 301 -5.70 -17.89 11.96
C THR A 301 -5.47 -18.40 10.53
N GLU A 302 -6.15 -17.82 9.54
CA GLU A 302 -5.95 -18.14 8.12
C GLU A 302 -4.51 -17.82 7.66
N VAL A 303 -3.95 -18.57 6.71
CA VAL A 303 -2.72 -18.14 6.03
C VAL A 303 -3.03 -17.11 4.93
N GLY A 304 -2.06 -16.28 4.58
CA GLY A 304 -2.25 -15.15 3.68
C GLY A 304 -2.79 -13.91 4.39
N ILE A 305 -3.31 -12.96 3.62
CA ILE A 305 -3.56 -11.59 4.08
C ILE A 305 -4.68 -11.45 5.11
N TYR A 306 -5.57 -12.44 5.24
CA TYR A 306 -6.67 -12.45 6.21
C TYR A 306 -6.32 -13.11 7.55
N GLY A 307 -5.06 -13.56 7.72
CA GLY A 307 -4.56 -14.03 9.00
C GLY A 307 -3.95 -12.94 9.88
N GLY A 308 -3.54 -13.33 11.08
CA GLY A 308 -2.91 -12.44 12.06
C GLY A 308 -3.92 -11.65 12.89
N THR A 309 -3.38 -10.91 13.87
CA THR A 309 -4.16 -9.99 14.72
C THR A 309 -4.75 -8.81 13.94
N PHE A 310 -4.10 -8.39 12.86
CA PHE A 310 -4.47 -7.22 12.06
C PHE A 310 -4.62 -7.60 10.58
N PRO A 311 -5.65 -8.38 10.22
CA PRO A 311 -5.83 -8.88 8.86
C PRO A 311 -6.05 -7.73 7.88
N TYR A 312 -5.84 -7.99 6.60
CA TYR A 312 -6.10 -7.03 5.53
C TYR A 312 -7.55 -6.55 5.57
N LYS A 313 -7.72 -5.23 5.46
CA LYS A 313 -9.05 -4.64 5.42
C LYS A 313 -9.58 -4.66 4.00
N ASP A 314 -10.71 -5.31 3.77
CA ASP A 314 -11.42 -5.15 2.50
C ASP A 314 -11.69 -3.66 2.25
N GLY A 315 -11.42 -3.23 1.01
CA GLY A 315 -11.49 -1.82 0.67
C GLY A 315 -10.26 -0.98 1.03
N ALA A 316 -9.30 -1.52 1.78
CA ALA A 316 -8.03 -0.88 2.16
C ALA A 316 -8.19 0.56 2.69
N VAL A 317 -9.31 0.85 3.33
CA VAL A 317 -9.59 2.18 3.87
C VAL A 317 -8.60 2.50 5.00
N PRO A 318 -7.96 3.69 5.00
CA PRO A 318 -6.97 4.05 6.00
C PRO A 318 -7.55 4.10 7.42
N VAL A 319 -6.68 4.18 8.43
CA VAL A 319 -7.08 4.03 9.86
C VAL A 319 -7.92 5.18 10.40
N ASN A 320 -7.92 6.34 9.74
CA ASN A 320 -8.69 7.50 10.15
C ASN A 320 -10.19 7.35 9.83
N PRO A 321 -11.09 8.05 10.54
CA PRO A 321 -12.51 8.07 10.20
C PRO A 321 -12.73 8.38 8.71
N HIS A 322 -13.53 7.55 8.05
CA HIS A 322 -13.73 7.58 6.61
C HIS A 322 -15.13 8.09 6.27
N ILE A 323 -15.21 9.02 5.31
CA ILE A 323 -16.47 9.54 4.77
C ILE A 323 -17.07 8.48 3.86
N GLN A 324 -18.16 7.83 4.28
CA GLN A 324 -18.85 6.80 3.49
C GLN A 324 -19.84 7.40 2.50
N TYR A 325 -20.37 8.58 2.82
CA TYR A 325 -21.38 9.26 2.03
C TYR A 325 -21.28 10.75 2.26
N LYS A 326 -21.43 11.54 1.19
CA LYS A 326 -21.55 12.98 1.26
C LYS A 326 -22.57 13.49 0.24
N GLN A 327 -23.45 14.37 0.69
CA GLN A 327 -24.35 15.16 -0.15
C GLN A 327 -24.29 16.59 0.35
N ILE A 328 -23.84 17.51 -0.51
CA ILE A 328 -23.75 18.94 -0.22
C ILE A 328 -24.59 19.65 -1.28
N GLY A 329 -25.51 20.51 -0.83
CA GLY A 329 -26.31 21.33 -1.74
C GLY A 329 -25.44 22.19 -2.63
N ASN A 330 -25.90 22.45 -3.85
CA ASN A 330 -25.26 23.37 -4.77
C ASN A 330 -25.55 24.86 -4.44
N SER A 331 -26.54 25.12 -3.59
CA SER A 331 -26.87 26.46 -3.10
C SER A 331 -27.41 26.40 -1.69
N THR A 332 -27.42 27.56 -1.03
CA THR A 332 -28.17 27.73 0.21
C THR A 332 -29.67 27.60 -0.05
N LEU A 333 -30.39 27.11 0.94
CA LEU A 333 -31.86 27.15 0.98
C LEU A 333 -32.33 28.60 1.19
N SER A 334 -33.63 28.83 1.07
CA SER A 334 -34.26 30.15 1.27
C SER A 334 -34.02 30.75 2.66
N ASN A 335 -33.67 29.92 3.66
CA ASN A 335 -33.28 30.35 5.00
C ASN A 335 -31.78 30.68 5.15
N GLY A 336 -31.01 30.65 4.06
CA GLY A 336 -29.57 30.92 4.05
C GLY A 336 -28.69 29.74 4.47
N LEU A 337 -29.24 28.58 4.80
CA LEU A 337 -28.46 27.39 5.21
C LEU A 337 -28.06 26.53 4.01
N LEU A 338 -26.80 26.09 3.95
CA LEU A 338 -26.33 25.10 2.96
C LEU A 338 -26.71 23.69 3.45
N PRO A 339 -27.53 22.91 2.72
CA PRO A 339 -27.87 21.57 3.15
C PRO A 339 -26.65 20.65 3.00
N VAL A 340 -26.24 20.03 4.11
CA VAL A 340 -25.09 19.14 4.18
C VAL A 340 -25.49 17.86 4.90
N ASN A 341 -25.28 16.72 4.27
CA ASN A 341 -25.44 15.41 4.86
C ASN A 341 -24.17 14.59 4.62
N ILE A 342 -23.48 14.22 5.69
CA ILE A 342 -22.23 13.47 5.64
C ILE A 342 -22.35 12.30 6.61
N LYS A 343 -22.08 11.09 6.13
CA LYS A 343 -21.93 9.91 6.97
C LYS A 343 -20.46 9.56 7.08
N VAL A 344 -19.97 9.47 8.30
CA VAL A 344 -18.58 9.10 8.62
C VAL A 344 -18.62 7.88 9.53
N ASN A 345 -17.76 6.90 9.25
CA ASN A 345 -17.56 5.76 10.14
C ASN A 345 -16.12 5.78 10.67
N ALA A 346 -15.99 5.51 11.98
CA ALA A 346 -14.72 5.07 12.54
C ALA A 346 -14.31 3.76 11.85
N GLN A 347 -13.01 3.56 11.70
CA GLN A 347 -12.50 2.39 11.02
C GLN A 347 -12.16 1.33 12.06
N GLU A 348 -12.94 0.26 12.06
CA GLU A 348 -12.58 -0.99 12.74
C GLU A 348 -11.44 -1.61 11.94
N ASN A 349 -10.27 -1.76 12.55
CA ASN A 349 -9.20 -2.72 12.23
C ASN A 349 -8.01 -2.51 13.15
#